data_AF-A0A543DP86-F1
#
_entry.id   AF-A0A543DP86-F1
#
_cell.length_a   1.000
_cell.length_b   1.000
_cell.length_c   1.000
_cell.angle_alpha   90.00
_cell.angle_beta   90.00
_cell.angle_gamma   90.00
#
_symmetry.space_group_name_H-M   'P 1'
#
loop_
_entity.id
_entity.type
_entity.pdbx_description
1 polymer ?
#
loop_
_entity_poly.entity_id
_entity_poly.type
_entity_poly.pdbx_seq_one_letter_code
_entity_poly.pdbx_strand_id
1 'polypeptide(L)'
;MCTPYYGDERRDAAALAAARALSETADVLRQVASHDMHVDVRRGDVSTSLAALVEAVGRGYRDVPHDVAACAMAVVGAVDRATGNRRFD
;
A
#
# COMPACT_ATOMS: atom_id res chain seq x y z
N MET A 1 -20.18 -9.50 -31.77
CA MET A 1 -19.74 -8.26 -31.09
C MET A 1 -19.64 -8.56 -29.61
N CYS A 2 -18.44 -8.73 -29.09
CA CYS A 2 -18.18 -9.02 -27.68
C CYS A 2 -17.58 -7.74 -27.09
N THR A 3 -18.21 -7.17 -26.06
CA THR A 3 -17.84 -5.91 -25.41
C THR A 3 -16.58 -6.10 -24.56
N PRO A 4 -15.38 -5.68 -25.00
CA PRO A 4 -14.14 -5.84 -24.23
C PRO A 4 -13.94 -4.68 -23.23
N TYR A 5 -14.68 -3.59 -23.38
CA TYR A 5 -14.45 -2.31 -22.72
C TYR A 5 -14.68 -2.33 -21.19
N TYR A 6 -15.68 -3.09 -20.73
CA TYR A 6 -16.03 -3.13 -19.29
C TYR A 6 -15.01 -3.87 -18.41
N GLY A 7 -14.23 -4.79 -18.98
CA GLY A 7 -13.22 -5.53 -18.23
C GLY A 7 -12.02 -4.66 -17.87
N ASP A 8 -11.69 -3.69 -18.73
CA ASP A 8 -10.54 -2.81 -18.57
C ASP A 8 -10.81 -1.71 -17.54
N GLU A 9 -11.99 -1.09 -17.60
CA GLU A 9 -12.40 -0.06 -16.63
C GLU A 9 -12.45 -0.59 -15.19
N ARG A 10 -12.93 -1.82 -14.99
CA ARG A 10 -12.96 -2.44 -13.65
C ARG A 10 -11.57 -2.77 -13.13
N ARG A 11 -10.65 -3.20 -14.00
CA ARG A 11 -9.25 -3.44 -13.64
C ARG A 11 -8.53 -2.14 -13.32
N ASP A 12 -8.80 -1.09 -14.10
CA ASP A 12 -8.26 0.24 -13.88
C ASP A 12 -8.74 0.86 -12.58
N ALA A 13 -10.03 0.73 -12.27
CA ALA A 13 -10.59 1.17 -11.00
C ALA A 13 -9.99 0.40 -9.81
N ALA A 14 -9.81 -0.93 -9.93
CA ALA A 14 -9.20 -1.75 -8.90
C ALA A 14 -7.71 -1.39 -8.69
N ALA A 15 -6.96 -1.18 -9.76
CA ALA A 15 -5.56 -0.75 -9.68
C ALA A 15 -5.43 0.63 -9.04
N LEU A 16 -6.33 1.57 -9.36
CA LEU A 16 -6.36 2.90 -8.76
C LEU A 16 -6.68 2.82 -7.25
N ALA A 17 -7.65 2.00 -6.88
CA ALA A 17 -8.01 1.78 -5.48
C ALA A 17 -6.85 1.17 -4.68
N ALA A 18 -6.14 0.19 -5.25
CA ALA A 18 -4.96 -0.41 -4.64
C ALA A 18 -3.81 0.60 -4.50
N ALA A 19 -3.52 1.38 -5.55
CA ALA A 19 -2.50 2.43 -5.50
C ALA A 19 -2.81 3.47 -4.40
N ARG A 20 -4.09 3.84 -4.24
CA ARG A 20 -4.52 4.74 -3.18
C ARG A 20 -4.36 4.12 -1.80
N ALA A 21 -4.75 2.86 -1.61
CA ALA A 21 -4.58 2.15 -0.34
C ALA A 21 -3.10 2.09 0.07
N LEU A 22 -2.20 1.81 -0.89
CA LEU A 22 -0.76 1.82 -0.67
C LEU A 22 -0.24 3.22 -0.28
N SER A 23 -0.70 4.27 -0.95
CA SER A 23 -0.35 5.65 -0.58
C SER A 23 -0.77 5.98 0.86
N GLU A 24 -1.99 5.63 1.24
CA GLU A 24 -2.51 5.88 2.59
C GLU A 24 -1.75 5.05 3.65
N THR A 25 -1.40 3.80 3.34
CA THR A 25 -0.52 2.99 4.20
C THR A 25 0.86 3.58 4.35
N ALA A 26 1.45 4.13 3.28
CA ALA A 26 2.75 4.80 3.36
C ALA A 26 2.70 6.03 4.29
N ASP A 27 1.61 6.80 4.29
CA ASP A 27 1.41 7.92 5.22
C ASP A 27 1.33 7.45 6.68
N VAL A 28 0.58 6.38 6.95
CA VAL A 28 0.52 5.77 8.28
C VAL A 28 1.90 5.32 8.74
N LEU A 29 2.66 4.65 7.86
CA LEU A 29 4.02 4.18 8.19
C LEU A 29 4.99 5.33 8.44
N ARG A 30 4.87 6.46 7.72
CA ARG A 30 5.63 7.68 8.01
C ARG A 30 5.29 8.25 9.39
N GLN A 31 4.01 8.24 9.76
CA GLN A 31 3.58 8.69 11.08
C GLN A 31 4.14 7.78 12.18
N VAL A 32 4.07 6.46 12.01
CA VAL A 32 4.67 5.47 12.92
C VAL A 32 6.17 5.68 13.02
N ALA A 33 6.87 5.86 11.89
CA ALA A 33 8.30 6.13 11.87
C ALA A 33 8.66 7.38 12.68
N SER A 34 7.91 8.47 12.51
CA SER A 34 8.13 9.71 13.26
C SER A 34 8.01 9.50 14.77
N HIS A 35 7.05 8.69 15.21
CA HIS A 35 6.87 8.37 16.62
C HIS A 35 7.99 7.43 17.13
N ASP A 36 8.29 6.37 16.38
CA ASP A 36 9.29 5.37 16.75
C ASP A 36 10.70 5.95 16.81
N MET A 37 11.06 6.92 15.96
CA MET A 37 12.38 7.58 16.02
C MET A 37 12.68 8.22 17.38
N HIS A 38 11.66 8.62 18.14
CA HIS A 38 11.83 9.19 19.48
C HIS A 38 12.07 8.11 20.56
N VAL A 39 11.77 6.85 20.26
CA VAL A 39 11.87 5.71 21.19
C VAL A 39 13.04 4.79 20.81
N ASP A 40 13.14 4.43 19.54
CA ASP A 40 14.17 3.61 18.92
C ASP A 40 14.35 3.99 17.44
N VAL A 41 15.47 4.63 17.13
CA VAL A 41 15.81 5.08 15.78
C VAL A 41 15.75 3.94 14.76
N ARG A 42 16.18 2.73 15.12
CA ARG A 42 16.18 1.59 14.19
C ARG A 42 14.77 1.18 13.78
N ARG A 43 13.81 1.26 14.71
CA ARG A 43 12.39 1.02 14.39
C ARG A 43 11.84 2.11 13.48
N GLY A 44 12.21 3.37 13.74
CA GLY A 44 11.89 4.50 12.87
C GLY A 44 12.40 4.33 11.43
N ASP A 45 13.65 3.90 11.27
CA ASP A 45 14.27 3.66 9.95
C ASP A 45 13.58 2.52 9.19
N VAL A 46 13.19 1.44 9.88
CA VAL A 46 12.44 0.32 9.28
C VAL A 46 11.08 0.79 8.78
N SER A 47 10.33 1.51 9.59
CA SER A 47 9.01 2.06 9.21
C SER A 47 9.13 3.06 8.05
N THR A 48 10.18 3.90 8.04
CA THR A 48 10.47 4.83 6.93
C THR A 48 10.78 4.09 5.64
N SER A 49 11.62 3.06 5.71
CA SER A 49 12.01 2.25 4.54
C SER A 49 10.79 1.50 3.98
N LEU A 50 9.94 0.97 4.87
CA LEU A 50 8.70 0.30 4.46
C LEU A 50 7.72 1.28 3.81
N ALA A 51 7.58 2.50 4.35
CA ALA A 51 6.76 3.54 3.74
C ALA A 51 7.21 3.87 2.32
N ALA A 52 8.53 4.04 2.12
CA ALA A 52 9.11 4.32 0.80
C ALA A 52 8.88 3.17 -0.20
N LEU A 53 9.02 1.92 0.24
CA LEU A 53 8.74 0.75 -0.58
C LEU A 53 7.27 0.70 -1.03
N VAL A 54 6.35 0.83 -0.07
CA VAL A 54 4.91 0.78 -0.34
C VAL A 54 4.48 1.93 -1.26
N GLU A 55 5.04 3.12 -1.08
CA GLU A 55 4.79 4.27 -1.97
C GLU A 55 5.34 4.04 -3.38
N ALA A 56 6.55 3.50 -3.52
CA ALA A 56 7.13 3.17 -4.82
C ALA A 56 6.27 2.15 -5.58
N VAL A 57 5.79 1.11 -4.87
CA VAL A 57 4.87 0.13 -5.44
C VAL A 57 3.52 0.77 -5.80
N GLY A 58 2.99 1.68 -4.98
CA GLY A 58 1.77 2.42 -5.28
C GLY A 58 1.86 3.25 -6.56
N ARG A 59 2.98 3.97 -6.77
CA ARG A 59 3.22 4.78 -7.98
C ARG A 59 3.35 3.93 -9.24
N GLY A 60 3.90 2.72 -9.13
CA GLY A 60 4.12 1.78 -10.23
C GLY A 60 3.16 0.59 -10.26
N TYR A 61 2.02 0.65 -9.56
CA TYR A 61 1.21 -0.54 -9.26
C TYR A 61 0.77 -1.34 -10.51
N ARG A 62 0.60 -0.66 -11.65
CA ARG A 62 0.23 -1.30 -12.92
C ARG A 62 1.38 -2.08 -13.57
N ASP A 63 2.60 -1.66 -13.31
CA ASP A 63 3.80 -2.13 -14.00
C ASP A 63 4.62 -3.09 -13.13
N VAL A 64 4.32 -3.18 -11.83
CA VAL A 64 4.98 -4.14 -10.93
C VAL A 64 4.47 -5.57 -11.17
N PRO A 65 5.30 -6.59 -10.95
CA PRO A 65 4.86 -7.98 -10.99
C PRO A 65 3.72 -8.23 -10.00
N HIS A 66 2.76 -9.07 -10.40
CA HIS A 66 1.58 -9.37 -9.59
C HIS A 66 1.93 -9.86 -8.17
N ASP A 67 2.98 -10.65 -8.02
CA ASP A 67 3.41 -11.15 -6.71
C ASP A 67 3.91 -10.02 -5.79
N VAL A 68 4.56 -9.00 -6.35
CA VAL A 68 5.00 -7.81 -5.61
C VAL A 68 3.79 -6.98 -5.19
N ALA A 69 2.82 -6.78 -6.09
CA ALA A 69 1.56 -6.12 -5.78
C ALA A 69 0.78 -6.84 -4.66
N ALA A 70 0.70 -8.17 -4.73
CA ALA A 70 0.05 -8.99 -3.71
C ALA A 70 0.75 -8.90 -2.35
N CYS A 71 2.08 -8.95 -2.31
CA CYS A 71 2.84 -8.73 -1.08
C CYS A 71 2.62 -7.32 -0.51
N ALA A 72 2.60 -6.28 -1.36
CA ALA A 72 2.34 -4.93 -0.92
C ALA A 72 0.93 -4.77 -0.33
N MET A 73 -0.09 -5.38 -0.94
CA MET A 73 -1.45 -5.40 -0.40
C MET A 73 -1.57 -6.21 0.90
N ALA A 74 -0.76 -7.26 1.08
CA ALA A 74 -0.68 -7.96 2.36
C ALA A 74 -0.11 -7.08 3.47
N VAL A 75 0.85 -6.19 3.15
CA VAL A 75 1.35 -5.17 4.09
C VAL A 75 0.25 -4.18 4.46
N VAL A 76 -0.53 -3.69 3.48
CA VAL A 76 -1.70 -2.83 3.73
C VAL A 76 -2.65 -3.49 4.74
N GLY A 77 -3.05 -4.74 4.50
CA GLY A 77 -3.94 -5.48 5.40
C GLY A 77 -3.32 -5.79 6.78
N ALA A 78 -2.00 -5.88 6.90
CA ALA A 78 -1.33 -6.01 8.19
C ALA A 78 -1.32 -4.69 8.97
N VAL A 79 -1.05 -3.57 8.29
CA VAL A 79 -1.07 -2.22 8.89
C VAL A 79 -2.48 -1.87 9.34
N ASP A 80 -3.48 -2.06 8.49
CA ASP A 80 -4.89 -1.80 8.80
C ASP A 80 -5.36 -2.56 10.05
N ARG A 81 -4.99 -3.85 10.17
CA ARG A 81 -5.27 -4.65 11.39
C ARG A 81 -4.54 -4.11 12.62
N ALA A 82 -3.29 -3.68 12.48
CA ALA A 82 -2.51 -3.13 13.58
C ALA A 82 -3.03 -1.77 14.06
N THR A 83 -3.58 -0.94 13.16
CA THR A 83 -4.14 0.38 13.49
C THR A 83 -5.64 0.37 13.78
N GLY A 84 -6.32 -0.76 13.59
CA GLY A 84 -7.77 -0.88 13.76
C GLY A 84 -8.61 -0.28 12.63
N ASN A 85 -8.01 0.03 11.47
CA ASN A 85 -8.73 0.46 10.27
C ASN A 85 -9.30 -0.76 9.55
N ARG A 86 -10.63 -0.94 9.56
CA ARG A 86 -11.28 -2.07 8.86
C ARG A 86 -11.69 -1.72 7.43
N ARG A 87 -10.75 -1.23 6.60
CA ARG A 87 -11.08 -0.84 5.21
C ARG A 87 -11.32 -2.03 4.27
N PHE A 88 -10.90 -3.23 4.66
CA PHE A 88 -10.94 -4.45 3.84
C PHE A 88 -11.52 -5.69 4.57
N ASP A 89 -12.26 -5.50 5.65
CA ASP A 89 -13.01 -6.57 6.36
C ASP A 89 -14.42 -6.71 5.77
#